data_AF-A0A957DP69-F1
#
_entry.id   AF-A0A957DP69-F1
#
_cell.length_a   1.000
_cell.length_b   1.000
_cell.length_c   1.000
_cell.angle_alpha   90.00
_cell.angle_beta   90.00
_cell.angle_gamma   90.00
#
_symmetry.space_group_name_H-M   'P 1'
#
loop_
_entity.id
_entity.type
_entity.pdbx_description
1 polymer ?
#
loop_
_entity_poly.entity_id
_entity_poly.type
_entity_poly.pdbx_seq_one_letter_code
_entity_poly.pdbx_strand_id
1 'polypeptide(L)' 'MRTNIVLDDELVERALALTGLKTKRAVVEEALRTMIQLREQAQVRSLRGKLHWEGNLDEMREGRFEPAR' A
#
# COMPACT_ATOMS: atom_id res chain seq x y z
N MET A 1 -0.41 -25.05 -0.29
CA MET A 1 -0.39 -25.82 0.99
C MET A 1 -1.75 -25.69 1.65
N ARG A 2 -2.31 -26.78 2.21
CA ARG A 2 -3.55 -26.71 2.98
C ARG A 2 -3.20 -26.55 4.46
N THR A 3 -3.72 -25.51 5.10
CA THR A 3 -3.44 -25.17 6.49
C THR A 3 -4.74 -24.85 7.19
N ASN A 4 -4.89 -25.30 8.44
CA ASN A 4 -6.00 -24.91 9.30
C ASN A 4 -5.54 -23.78 10.21
N ILE A 5 -6.18 -22.62 10.11
CA ILE A 5 -5.90 -21.44 10.93
C ILE A 5 -7.23 -20.85 11.42
N VAL A 6 -7.22 -20.30 12.63
CA VAL A 6 -8.36 -19.56 13.18
C VAL A 6 -8.21 -18.11 12.75
N LEU A 7 -9.25 -17.56 12.12
CA LEU A 7 -9.32 -16.18 11.69
C LEU A 7 -10.50 -15.50 12.38
N ASP A 8 -10.36 -14.20 12.63
CA ASP A 8 -11.47 -13.35 13.05
C ASP A 8 -12.46 -13.21 11.88
N ASP A 9 -13.70 -13.61 12.10
CA ASP A 9 -14.74 -13.59 11.06
C ASP A 9 -15.14 -12.15 10.69
N GLU A 10 -15.20 -11.21 11.64
CA GLU A 10 -15.54 -9.81 11.33
C GLU A 10 -14.47 -9.18 10.44
N LEU A 11 -13.20 -9.49 10.71
CA LEU A 11 -12.08 -9.02 9.89
C LEU A 11 -12.17 -9.57 8.45
N VAL A 12 -12.49 -10.87 8.31
CA VAL A 12 -12.59 -11.52 7.00
C VAL A 12 -13.79 -11.00 6.22
N GLU A 13 -14.95 -10.83 6.85
CA GLU A 13 -16.14 -10.27 6.21
C GLU A 13 -15.90 -8.83 5.73
N ARG A 14 -15.26 -8.01 6.57
CA ARG A 14 -14.87 -6.65 6.17
C ARG A 14 -13.91 -6.66 4.98
N ALA A 15 -12.93 -7.57 4.97
CA ALA A 15 -11.99 -7.71 3.87
C ALA A 15 -12.68 -8.17 2.58
N LEU A 16 -13.60 -9.15 2.65
CA LEU A 16 -14.41 -9.60 1.51
C LEU A 16 -15.24 -8.44 0.94
N ALA A 17 -15.91 -7.67 1.79
CA ALA A 17 -16.73 -6.53 1.37
C ALA A 17 -15.90 -5.42 0.69
N LEU A 18 -14.72 -5.10 1.24
CA LEU A 18 -13.84 -4.06 0.69
C LEU A 18 -13.12 -4.48 -0.60
N THR A 19 -12.76 -5.75 -0.71
CA THR A 19 -11.99 -6.26 -1.87
C THR A 19 -12.89 -6.80 -2.98
N GLY A 20 -14.16 -7.11 -2.70
CA GLY A 20 -15.07 -7.77 -3.64
C GLY A 20 -14.72 -9.25 -3.91
N LEU A 21 -13.80 -9.83 -3.14
CA LEU A 21 -13.39 -11.22 -3.30
C LEU A 21 -14.47 -12.17 -2.77
N LYS A 22 -14.54 -13.36 -3.39
CA LYS A 22 -15.62 -14.34 -3.12
C LYS A 22 -15.28 -15.37 -2.04
N THR A 23 -14.02 -15.53 -1.67
CA THR A 23 -13.58 -16.63 -0.80
C THR A 23 -12.57 -16.17 0.23
N LYS A 24 -12.64 -16.76 1.44
CA LYS A 24 -11.65 -16.54 2.51
C LYS A 24 -10.21 -16.84 2.02
N ARG A 25 -10.04 -17.87 1.19
CA ARG A 25 -8.73 -18.22 0.59
C ARG A 25 -8.18 -17.08 -0.27
N ALA A 26 -9.01 -16.49 -1.13
CA ALA A 26 -8.59 -15.40 -2.01
C ALA A 26 -8.18 -14.17 -1.20
N VAL A 27 -8.95 -13.83 -0.15
CA VAL A 27 -8.61 -12.73 0.77
C VAL A 27 -7.27 -12.96 1.45
N VAL A 28 -7.04 -14.17 1.97
CA VAL A 28 -5.76 -14.50 2.64
C VAL A 28 -4.59 -14.43 1.66
N GLU A 29 -4.75 -14.95 0.45
CA GLU A 29 -3.70 -14.90 -0.58
C GLU A 29 -3.38 -13.45 -0.98
N GLU A 30 -4.40 -12.62 -1.19
CA GLU A 30 -4.23 -11.21 -1.52
C GLU A 30 -3.56 -10.45 -0.37
N ALA A 31 -4.02 -10.64 0.87
CA ALA A 31 -3.45 -10.00 2.04
C ALA A 31 -1.95 -10.30 2.20
N LEU A 32 -1.53 -11.54 1.94
CA LEU A 32 -0.11 -11.93 1.98
C LEU A 32 0.70 -11.25 0.86
N ARG A 33 0.16 -11.20 -0.37
CA ARG A 33 0.81 -10.49 -1.48
C ARG A 33 0.97 -9.01 -1.20
N THR A 34 -0.10 -8.35 -0.74
CA THR A 34 -0.07 -6.93 -0.37
C THR A 34 0.92 -6.68 0.77
N MET A 35 0.96 -7.55 1.79
CA MET A 35 1.90 -7.41 2.89
C MET A 35 3.36 -7.44 2.40
N ILE A 36 3.71 -8.39 1.52
CA ILE A 36 5.06 -8.49 0.94
C ILE A 36 5.38 -7.22 0.14
N GLN A 37 4.48 -6.82 -0.75
CA GLN A 37 4.66 -5.64 -1.59
C GLN A 37 4.88 -4.36 -0.76
N LEU A 38 4.11 -4.17 0.31
CA LEU A 38 4.26 -3.03 1.22
C LEU A 38 5.62 -3.05 1.94
N ARG A 39 6.13 -4.23 2.29
CA ARG A 39 7.45 -4.38 2.94
C ARG A 39 8.59 -4.12 1.96
N GLU A 40 8.47 -4.59 0.71
CA GLU A 40 9.44 -4.32 -0.35
C GLU A 40 9.49 -2.83 -0.68
N GLN A 41 8.34 -2.17 -0.84
CA GLN A 41 8.26 -0.73 -1.05
C GLN A 41 8.86 0.06 0.12
N ALA A 42 8.69 -0.42 1.36
CA ALA A 42 9.29 0.21 2.52
C ALA A 42 10.82 0.19 2.48
N GLN A 43 11.46 -0.74 1.76
CA GLN A 43 12.93 -0.76 1.60
C GLN A 43 13.45 0.45 0.85
N VAL A 44 12.66 1.09 -0.02
CA VAL A 44 13.01 2.35 -0.69
C VAL A 44 13.33 3.44 0.34
N ARG A 45 12.74 3.40 1.54
CA ARG A 45 13.06 4.35 2.62
C ARG A 45 14.54 4.30 3.03
N SER A 46 15.22 3.17 2.83
CA SER A 46 16.66 3.03 3.12
C SER A 46 17.56 3.85 2.18
N LEU A 47 17.02 4.30 1.04
CA LEU A 47 17.70 5.14 0.05
C LEU A 47 17.56 6.64 0.36
N ARG A 48 16.74 7.01 1.35
CA ARG A 48 16.57 8.40 1.78
C ARG A 48 17.93 9.00 2.17
N GLY A 49 18.27 10.14 1.55
CA GLY A 49 19.53 10.85 1.79
C GLY A 49 20.76 10.20 1.15
N LYS A 50 20.62 9.06 0.45
CA LYS A 50 21.72 8.39 -0.26
C LYS A 50 21.69 8.65 -1.77
N LEU A 51 20.51 8.92 -2.31
CA LEU A 51 20.33 9.24 -3.72
C LEU A 51 20.56 10.73 -3.95
N HIS A 52 21.34 11.07 -4.98
CA HIS A 52 21.40 12.44 -5.49
C HIS A 52 20.11 12.73 -6.26
N TRP A 53 19.42 13.80 -5.88
CA TRP A 53 18.22 14.26 -6.56
C TRP A 53 18.56 15.51 -7.36
N GLU A 54 18.22 15.51 -8.65
CA GLU A 54 18.40 16.64 -9.56
C GLU A 54 17.03 17.20 -9.94
N GLY A 55 16.82 18.49 -9.70
CA GLY A 55 15.57 19.20 -10.01
C GLY A 55 15.45 20.52 -9.26
N ASN A 56 14.47 21.34 -9.64
CA ASN A 56 14.12 22.58 -8.93
C ASN A 56 12.77 22.40 -8.22
N LEU A 57 12.79 22.43 -6.89
CA LEU A 57 11.60 22.19 -6.07
C LEU A 57 10.57 23.32 -6.19
N ASP A 58 11.03 24.54 -6.41
CA ASP A 58 10.17 25.72 -6.48
C ASP A 58 9.40 25.73 -7.81
N GLU A 59 10.06 25.42 -8.93
CA GLU A 59 9.41 25.23 -10.23
C GLU A 59 8.33 24.12 -10.19
N MET A 60 8.59 23.00 -9.49
CA MET A 60 7.61 21.92 -9.35
C MET A 60 6.39 22.28 -8.49
N ARG A 61 6.41 23.42 -7.81
CA ARG A 61 5.34 23.89 -6.93
C ARG A 61 4.55 25.05 -7.52
N GLU A 62 5.05 25.71 -8.56
CA GLU A 62 4.31 26.73 -9.30
C GLU A 62 3.05 26.11 -9.91
N GLY A 63 1.88 26.73 -9.64
CA GLY A 63 0.57 26.26 -10.10
C GLY A 63 -0.21 25.39 -9.10
N ARG A 64 0.36 25.01 -7.95
CA ARG A 64 -0.39 24.29 -6.89
C ARG A 64 -1.26 25.21 -6.02
N PHE A 65 -0.96 26.50 -6.00
CA PHE A 65 -1.72 27.51 -5.29
C PHE A 65 -2.01 28.65 -6.26
N GLU A 66 -3.26 28.79 -6.73
CA GLU A 66 -3.72 30.06 -7.27
C GLU A 66 -3.72 31.07 -6.11
N PRO A 67 -3.03 32.22 -6.21
CA PRO A 67 -3.18 33.27 -5.22
C PRO A 67 -4.64 33.74 -5.26
N ALA A 68 -5.33 33.61 -4.13
CA ALA A 68 -6.68 34.15 -3.96
C ALA A 68 -6.68 35.64 -4.34
N ARG A 69 -7.49 36.01 -5.33
CA ARG A 69 -7.77 37.41 -5.69
C ARG A 69 -8.71 38.05 -4.69
#